data_AF-A0A8J3PFI6-F1
#
_entry.id   AF-A0A8J3PFI6-F1
#
_cell.length_a   1.000
_cell.length_b   1.000
_cell.length_c   1.000
_cell.angle_alpha   90.00
_cell.angle_beta   90.00
_cell.angle_gamma   90.00
#
_symmetry.space_group_name_H-M   'P 1'
#
loop_
_entity.id
_entity.type
_entity.pdbx_description
1 polymer ?
#
loop_
_entity_poly.entity_id
_entity_poly.type
_entity_poly.pdbx_seq_one_letter_code
_entity_poly.pdbx_strand_id
1 'polypeptide(L)'
;MHVSRLRPILLTGVLLAGGCTAAFNADSRAASRTVMPTELTTVVTGATGAELAVQASRSLFSHAPAVVLVGEQDAPSLAQAGSAAEQLGVPVLLTAAADGTAAAVRDELGRLAPETLIPVGAAAAAWAKDHATEGQAVKPFDGGLPKLGSVAPLDQLVVLTLDGPDAAAATATAKASRAQVLVLKDPDPRADDAVIKALTGRPAAHVMALGSAFGDAARLRNRIETAATGTLLPGGRQVVFPDRRMVALYGHPGDSGLGSLGEQGVDAAVKRARKVAAQYADIDKGLVVPAFEIITTVASSDAGPDGDYSNESTVDHLRPWVEAAAAAGIYVLLDLQPGRTDFLTQAKRYEELLVQPHVGLALDPEWRLAPHQQHMVQIGSVGANEINKTATWLAELTRSRHLPQKILMLHQFRTDMISGRTGIDTNLDELAVVIHADGFGSASEKMATWDNVRAEAPNQVWWGWKNFYDEDKPTFSPKETIAIEPSPVFISYQ
;
A
#
# COMPACT_ATOMS: atom_id res chain seq x y z
N MET A 1 48.55 43.41 53.44
CA MET A 1 47.96 44.56 52.74
C MET A 1 47.38 44.02 51.44
N HIS A 2 46.11 44.07 51.07
CA HIS A 2 44.92 44.74 51.57
C HIS A 2 43.75 43.76 51.44
N VAL A 3 42.85 43.82 52.43
CA VAL A 3 41.55 43.16 52.44
C VAL A 3 40.56 44.08 51.73
N SER A 4 39.77 43.56 50.79
CA SER A 4 38.61 44.28 50.25
C SER A 4 37.39 43.37 50.25
N ARG A 5 36.45 43.75 51.11
CA ARG A 5 35.23 43.07 51.50
C ARG A 5 34.12 43.23 50.45
N LEU A 6 33.27 42.22 50.39
CA LEU A 6 31.96 42.22 49.74
C LEU A 6 31.08 43.40 50.21
N ARG A 7 30.30 43.95 49.28
CA ARG A 7 29.06 44.68 49.53
C ARG A 7 27.93 43.99 48.75
N PRO A 8 26.82 43.58 49.37
CA PRO A 8 25.64 43.14 48.66
C PRO A 8 24.81 44.36 48.24
N ILE A 9 24.39 44.40 46.98
CA ILE A 9 23.40 45.36 46.47
C ILE A 9 22.02 44.76 46.73
N LEU A 10 21.22 45.45 47.55
CA LEU A 10 19.78 45.22 47.68
C LEU A 10 19.12 45.51 46.32
N LEU A 11 18.45 44.52 45.74
CA LEU A 11 17.50 44.74 44.66
C LEU A 11 16.09 44.69 45.24
N THR A 12 15.48 45.86 45.36
CA THR A 12 14.10 46.05 45.82
C THR A 12 13.14 45.49 44.78
N GLY A 13 12.48 44.38 45.10
CA GLY A 13 11.41 43.80 44.28
C GLY A 13 10.16 44.69 44.33
N VAL A 14 9.84 45.35 43.22
CA VAL A 14 8.55 46.02 43.01
C VAL A 14 7.51 44.93 42.68
N LEU A 15 6.58 44.69 43.60
CA LEU A 15 5.35 43.96 43.31
C LEU A 15 4.47 44.82 42.40
N LEU A 16 4.48 44.53 41.10
CA LEU A 16 3.43 44.95 40.18
C LEU A 16 2.31 43.91 40.21
N ALA A 17 1.30 44.16 41.04
CA ALA A 17 0.00 43.51 40.95
C ALA A 17 -0.71 44.00 39.67
N GLY A 18 -0.32 43.43 38.53
CA GLY A 18 -1.02 43.59 37.27
C GLY A 18 -2.27 42.73 37.28
N GLY A 19 -3.37 43.28 37.80
CA GLY A 19 -4.71 42.75 37.59
C GLY A 19 -5.08 42.88 36.11
N CYS A 20 -4.70 41.89 35.30
CA CYS A 20 -5.34 41.65 34.02
C CYS A 20 -6.57 40.79 34.29
N THR A 21 -7.71 41.46 34.45
CA THR A 21 -9.02 40.84 34.23
C THR A 21 -9.08 40.40 32.77
N ALA A 22 -8.61 39.18 32.51
CA ALA A 22 -9.00 38.46 31.31
C ALA A 22 -10.52 38.27 31.42
N ALA A 23 -11.26 38.98 30.57
CA ALA A 23 -12.66 38.70 30.36
C ALA A 23 -12.76 37.29 29.75
N PHE A 24 -12.80 36.27 30.61
CA PHE A 24 -13.24 34.93 30.27
C PHE A 24 -14.75 35.00 29.99
N ASN A 25 -15.11 35.43 28.78
CA ASN A 25 -16.36 34.99 28.18
C ASN A 25 -16.07 33.68 27.45
N ALA A 26 -15.81 32.62 28.23
CA ALA A 26 -15.99 31.27 27.75
C ALA A 26 -17.50 31.04 27.72
N ASP A 27 -18.06 30.87 26.52
CA ASP A 27 -19.38 30.27 26.35
C ASP A 27 -19.31 28.90 27.05
N SER A 28 -19.75 28.81 28.30
CA SER A 28 -19.57 27.66 29.20
C SER A 28 -20.52 26.51 28.85
N ARG A 29 -20.68 26.26 27.55
CA ARG A 29 -21.54 25.21 27.02
C ARG A 29 -20.79 23.89 27.10
N ALA A 30 -21.50 22.83 27.44
CA ALA A 30 -20.95 21.48 27.45
C ALA A 30 -20.42 21.13 26.04
N ALA A 31 -19.22 20.57 25.98
CA ALA A 31 -18.54 20.16 24.76
C ALA A 31 -18.07 18.72 24.89
N SER A 32 -17.99 18.01 23.77
CA SER A 32 -17.42 16.67 23.74
C SER A 32 -15.94 16.70 24.11
N ARG A 33 -15.46 15.62 24.74
CA ARG A 33 -14.04 15.39 25.01
C ARG A 33 -13.52 14.29 24.11
N THR A 34 -12.67 14.67 23.15
CA THR A 34 -12.01 13.75 22.23
C THR A 34 -10.82 13.07 22.89
N VAL A 35 -10.40 11.93 22.33
CA VAL A 35 -9.24 11.16 22.76
C VAL A 35 -8.38 10.87 21.55
N MET A 36 -7.08 11.14 21.67
CA MET A 36 -6.09 10.71 20.69
C MET A 36 -5.73 9.25 20.96
N PRO A 37 -5.76 8.36 19.94
CA PRO A 37 -5.26 7.00 20.09
C PRO A 37 -3.82 6.98 20.60
N THR A 38 -3.52 6.11 21.58
CA THR A 38 -2.18 6.02 22.18
C THR A 38 -1.15 5.45 21.20
N GLU A 39 -1.57 4.46 20.42
CA GLU A 39 -0.74 3.85 19.38
C GLU A 39 -0.66 4.76 18.14
N LEU A 40 0.50 4.75 17.47
CA LEU A 40 0.67 5.46 16.19
C LEU A 40 -0.23 4.91 15.09
N THR A 41 -0.60 3.63 15.17
CA THR A 41 -1.47 3.00 14.18
C THR A 41 -2.49 2.12 14.87
N THR A 42 -3.77 2.38 14.59
CA THR A 42 -4.90 1.63 15.14
C THR A 42 -5.81 1.18 14.01
N VAL A 43 -6.24 -0.08 14.02
CA VAL A 43 -7.30 -0.57 13.13
C VAL A 43 -8.52 -0.85 13.97
N VAL A 44 -9.60 -0.10 13.71
CA VAL A 44 -10.88 -0.25 14.38
C VAL A 44 -11.71 -1.25 13.60
N THR A 45 -12.06 -2.37 14.22
CA THR A 45 -12.83 -3.45 13.58
C THR A 45 -14.26 -3.52 14.14
N GLY A 46 -15.18 -4.03 13.32
CA GLY A 46 -16.55 -4.34 13.69
C GLY A 46 -17.14 -5.28 12.65
N ALA A 47 -17.95 -6.25 13.06
CA ALA A 47 -18.60 -7.19 12.14
C ALA A 47 -19.79 -6.56 11.40
N THR A 48 -20.33 -5.48 11.95
CA THR A 48 -21.43 -4.69 11.38
C THR A 48 -21.09 -3.20 11.41
N GLY A 49 -21.81 -2.39 10.63
CA GLY A 49 -21.66 -0.93 10.68
C GLY A 49 -21.97 -0.34 12.06
N ALA A 50 -22.89 -0.94 12.80
CA ALA A 50 -23.24 -0.49 14.15
C ALA A 50 -22.14 -0.81 15.17
N GLU A 51 -21.52 -1.98 15.10
CA GLU A 51 -20.34 -2.30 15.90
C GLU A 51 -19.17 -1.36 15.57
N LEU A 52 -18.91 -1.13 14.27
CA LEU A 52 -17.83 -0.23 13.84
C LEU A 52 -18.07 1.21 14.31
N ALA A 53 -19.31 1.70 14.31
CA ALA A 53 -19.67 3.01 14.83
C ALA A 53 -19.41 3.12 16.35
N VAL A 54 -19.77 2.10 17.12
CA VAL A 54 -19.47 2.03 18.57
C VAL A 54 -17.97 2.05 18.82
N GLN A 55 -17.19 1.24 18.09
CA GLN A 55 -15.74 1.16 18.30
C GLN A 55 -15.02 2.46 17.87
N ALA A 56 -15.49 3.12 16.81
CA ALA A 56 -14.99 4.44 16.42
C ALA A 56 -15.28 5.49 17.50
N SER A 57 -16.49 5.48 18.10
CA SER A 57 -16.84 6.35 19.22
C SER A 57 -15.95 6.12 20.44
N ARG A 58 -15.70 4.84 20.80
CA ARG A 58 -14.78 4.47 21.89
C ARG A 58 -13.36 4.96 21.68
N SER A 59 -12.90 4.90 20.44
CA SER A 59 -11.54 5.31 20.07
C SER A 59 -11.35 6.82 20.08
N LEU A 60 -12.40 7.60 19.79
CA LEU A 60 -12.30 9.03 19.53
C LEU A 60 -12.91 9.94 20.60
N PHE A 61 -13.82 9.43 21.43
CA PHE A 61 -14.54 10.23 22.42
C PHE A 61 -14.48 9.60 23.80
N SER A 62 -14.12 10.36 24.83
CA SER A 62 -14.24 9.95 26.24
C SER A 62 -15.56 10.37 26.87
N HIS A 63 -16.19 11.41 26.32
CA HIS A 63 -17.46 11.97 26.77
C HIS A 63 -18.09 12.78 25.64
N ALA A 64 -19.41 12.77 25.54
CA ALA A 64 -20.16 13.61 24.62
C ALA A 64 -21.47 14.08 25.26
N PRO A 65 -21.75 15.40 25.33
CA PRO A 65 -22.99 15.92 25.95
C PRO A 65 -24.24 15.62 25.11
N ALA A 66 -24.07 15.31 23.83
CA ALA A 66 -25.13 14.74 23.00
C ALA A 66 -24.59 13.60 22.14
N VAL A 67 -25.48 12.73 21.67
CA VAL A 67 -25.17 11.67 20.69
C VAL A 67 -26.23 11.67 19.61
N VAL A 68 -25.78 11.58 18.35
CA VAL A 68 -26.68 11.44 17.20
C VAL A 68 -26.96 9.95 16.99
N LEU A 69 -28.24 9.60 16.85
CA LEU A 69 -28.71 8.24 16.63
C LEU A 69 -29.38 8.14 15.27
N VAL A 70 -29.12 7.09 14.52
CA VAL A 70 -29.80 6.80 13.24
C VAL A 70 -30.03 5.31 13.10
N GLY A 71 -31.12 4.91 12.44
CA GLY A 71 -31.42 3.50 12.21
C GLY A 71 -30.34 2.83 11.37
N GLU A 72 -29.90 1.63 11.75
CA GLU A 72 -28.87 0.88 11.00
C GLU A 72 -29.25 0.67 9.52
N GLN A 73 -30.55 0.55 9.23
CA GLN A 73 -31.09 0.37 7.88
C GLN A 73 -31.60 1.67 7.24
N ASP A 74 -31.40 2.83 7.89
CA ASP A 74 -31.88 4.14 7.44
C ASP A 74 -30.77 4.94 6.76
N ALA A 75 -30.25 4.39 5.65
CA ALA A 75 -29.23 5.03 4.85
C ALA A 75 -29.61 6.46 4.38
N PRO A 76 -30.88 6.77 4.00
CA PRO A 76 -31.28 8.13 3.63
C PRO A 76 -31.07 9.15 4.77
N SER A 77 -31.34 8.77 6.02
CA SER A 77 -31.17 9.64 7.18
C SER A 77 -29.71 9.80 7.63
N LEU A 78 -28.81 8.89 7.23
CA LEU A 78 -27.43 8.87 7.71
C LEU A 78 -26.60 10.09 7.27
N ALA A 79 -26.81 10.60 6.07
CA ALA A 79 -26.11 11.81 5.60
C ALA A 79 -26.47 13.05 6.45
N GLN A 80 -27.74 13.16 6.83
CA GLN A 80 -28.24 14.22 7.71
C GLN A 80 -27.70 14.05 9.13
N ALA A 81 -27.72 12.83 9.66
CA ALA A 81 -27.13 12.48 10.95
C ALA A 81 -25.64 12.84 11.01
N GLY A 82 -24.87 12.50 9.97
CA GLY A 82 -23.45 12.84 9.90
C GLY A 82 -23.19 14.34 9.86
N SER A 83 -23.98 15.09 9.08
CA SER A 83 -23.87 16.56 9.01
C SER A 83 -24.17 17.22 10.37
N ALA A 84 -25.23 16.75 11.05
CA ALA A 84 -25.59 17.21 12.39
C ALA A 84 -24.47 16.92 13.40
N ALA A 85 -23.93 15.70 13.38
CA ALA A 85 -22.85 15.28 14.26
C ALA A 85 -21.56 16.08 14.06
N GLU A 86 -21.18 16.36 12.80
CA GLU A 86 -20.00 17.15 12.48
C GLU A 86 -20.12 18.61 12.95
N GLN A 87 -21.31 19.20 12.76
CA GLN A 87 -21.61 20.55 13.23
C GLN A 87 -21.55 20.66 14.76
N LEU A 88 -22.06 19.63 15.46
CA LEU A 88 -22.12 19.57 16.91
C LEU A 88 -20.81 19.09 17.58
N GLY A 89 -19.95 18.38 16.85
CA GLY A 89 -18.77 17.73 17.39
C GLY A 89 -19.09 16.53 18.31
N VAL A 90 -20.06 15.70 17.93
CA VAL A 90 -20.56 14.56 18.72
C VAL A 90 -20.54 13.25 17.92
N PRO A 91 -20.47 12.07 18.55
CA PRO A 91 -20.47 10.80 17.82
C PRO A 91 -21.84 10.47 17.22
N VAL A 92 -21.82 9.68 16.14
CA VAL A 92 -22.98 9.02 15.51
C VAL A 92 -22.96 7.54 15.89
N LEU A 93 -24.07 7.03 16.42
CA LEU A 93 -24.28 5.60 16.66
C LEU A 93 -25.46 5.09 15.83
N LEU A 94 -25.34 3.85 15.34
CA LEU A 94 -26.44 3.18 14.66
C LEU A 94 -27.30 2.42 15.67
N THR A 95 -28.61 2.67 15.67
CA THR A 95 -29.56 1.88 16.47
C THR A 95 -29.81 0.57 15.74
N ALA A 96 -29.07 -0.47 16.13
CA ALA A 96 -29.14 -1.80 15.54
C ALA A 96 -30.45 -2.52 15.90
N ALA A 97 -30.91 -3.38 14.99
CA ALA A 97 -32.11 -4.20 15.20
C ALA A 97 -31.83 -5.50 15.99
N ALA A 98 -30.58 -5.96 16.02
CA ALA A 98 -30.19 -7.20 16.70
C ALA A 98 -29.81 -6.95 18.18
N ASP A 99 -30.24 -7.85 19.08
CA ASP A 99 -30.14 -7.68 20.54
C ASP A 99 -28.70 -7.48 21.05
N GLY A 100 -27.72 -8.19 20.48
CA GLY A 100 -26.31 -8.08 20.89
C GLY A 100 -25.71 -6.71 20.59
N THR A 101 -25.96 -6.17 19.39
CA THR A 101 -25.47 -4.86 18.97
C THR A 101 -26.23 -3.73 19.67
N ALA A 102 -27.53 -3.92 19.92
CA ALA A 102 -28.32 -2.98 20.71
C ALA A 102 -27.80 -2.85 22.16
N ALA A 103 -27.26 -3.92 22.75
CA ALA A 103 -26.56 -3.84 24.04
C ALA A 103 -25.26 -3.00 23.94
N ALA A 104 -24.44 -3.22 22.91
CA ALA A 104 -23.20 -2.46 22.71
C ALA A 104 -23.44 -0.95 22.55
N VAL A 105 -24.51 -0.56 21.86
CA VAL A 105 -24.91 0.86 21.72
C VAL A 105 -25.31 1.44 23.09
N ARG A 106 -26.06 0.71 23.90
CA ARG A 106 -26.46 1.16 25.25
C ARG A 106 -25.27 1.31 26.18
N ASP A 107 -24.35 0.34 26.17
CA ASP A 107 -23.12 0.42 26.96
C ASP A 107 -22.28 1.64 26.57
N GLU A 108 -22.24 1.93 25.27
CA GLU A 108 -21.54 3.10 24.75
C GLU A 108 -22.21 4.42 25.15
N LEU A 109 -23.54 4.50 25.12
CA LEU A 109 -24.26 5.66 25.65
C LEU A 109 -24.00 5.85 27.15
N GLY A 110 -23.94 4.77 27.93
CA GLY A 110 -23.57 4.81 29.35
C GLY A 110 -22.16 5.37 29.58
N ARG A 111 -21.19 4.96 28.74
CA ARG A 111 -19.80 5.44 28.81
C ARG A 111 -19.67 6.91 28.42
N LEU A 112 -20.33 7.33 27.34
CA LEU A 112 -20.31 8.71 26.86
C LEU A 112 -21.05 9.66 27.81
N ALA A 113 -22.05 9.15 28.52
CA ALA A 113 -22.94 9.88 29.43
C ALA A 113 -23.56 11.14 28.80
N PRO A 114 -24.31 11.03 27.68
CA PRO A 114 -24.93 12.19 27.05
C PRO A 114 -26.15 12.67 27.83
N GLU A 115 -26.35 13.99 27.83
CA GLU A 115 -27.55 14.65 28.34
C GLU A 115 -28.66 14.65 27.28
N THR A 116 -28.30 14.65 26.00
CA THR A 116 -29.25 14.71 24.88
C THR A 116 -29.01 13.59 23.86
N LEU A 117 -30.05 12.83 23.55
CA LEU A 117 -30.07 11.92 22.39
C LEU A 117 -30.78 12.63 21.23
N ILE A 118 -30.14 12.63 20.06
CA ILE A 118 -30.64 13.29 18.84
C ILE A 118 -30.94 12.21 17.80
N PRO A 119 -32.14 11.59 17.82
CA PRO A 119 -32.51 10.64 16.80
C PRO A 119 -32.84 11.33 15.48
N VAL A 120 -32.31 10.78 14.39
CA VAL A 120 -32.60 11.15 13.01
C VAL A 120 -33.33 9.98 12.35
N GLY A 121 -34.57 10.22 11.91
CA GLY A 121 -35.45 9.18 11.39
C GLY A 121 -36.35 8.52 12.45
N ALA A 122 -37.46 7.93 11.99
CA ALA A 122 -38.50 7.41 12.87
C ALA A 122 -38.05 6.19 13.69
N ALA A 123 -37.25 5.30 13.10
CA ALA A 123 -36.74 4.11 13.78
C ALA A 123 -35.82 4.48 14.95
N ALA A 124 -34.89 5.42 14.72
CA ALA A 124 -34.02 5.92 15.77
C ALA A 124 -34.80 6.65 16.88
N ALA A 125 -35.86 7.39 16.52
CA ALA A 125 -36.69 8.09 17.49
C ALA A 125 -37.47 7.13 18.40
N ALA A 126 -38.03 6.06 17.83
CA ALA A 126 -38.66 4.99 18.59
C ALA A 126 -37.65 4.31 19.52
N TRP A 127 -36.49 3.91 18.98
CA TRP A 127 -35.44 3.26 19.76
C TRP A 127 -34.94 4.14 20.91
N ALA A 128 -34.71 5.43 20.67
CA ALA A 128 -34.23 6.37 21.69
C ALA A 128 -35.26 6.55 22.81
N LYS A 129 -36.56 6.56 22.49
CA LYS A 129 -37.63 6.67 23.50
C LYS A 129 -37.67 5.46 24.44
N ASP A 130 -37.41 4.27 23.91
CA ASP A 130 -37.46 3.03 24.69
C ASP A 130 -36.19 2.79 25.54
N HIS A 131 -35.07 3.41 25.17
CA HIS A 131 -33.76 3.15 25.78
C HIS A 131 -33.11 4.33 26.48
N ALA A 132 -33.69 5.54 26.41
CA ALA A 132 -33.19 6.70 27.16
C ALA A 132 -33.29 6.45 28.67
N THR A 133 -32.24 6.79 29.41
CA THR A 133 -32.23 6.72 30.86
C THR A 133 -32.81 7.97 31.51
N GLU A 134 -33.17 7.88 32.79
CA GLU A 134 -33.67 9.03 33.55
C GLU A 134 -32.67 10.21 33.49
N GLY A 135 -33.17 11.40 33.15
CA GLY A 135 -32.37 12.61 32.96
C GLY A 135 -31.86 12.86 31.53
N GLN A 136 -31.98 11.89 30.61
CA GLN A 136 -31.64 12.10 29.19
C GLN A 136 -32.80 12.71 28.42
N ALA A 137 -32.55 13.80 27.70
CA ALA A 137 -33.52 14.39 26.79
C ALA A 137 -33.45 13.73 25.40
N VAL A 138 -34.56 13.20 24.91
CA VAL A 138 -34.68 12.77 23.51
C VAL A 138 -35.22 13.94 22.68
N LYS A 139 -34.39 14.46 21.76
CA LYS A 139 -34.74 15.59 20.89
C LYS A 139 -34.60 15.18 19.42
N PRO A 140 -35.68 14.69 18.78
CA PRO A 140 -35.64 14.33 17.37
C PRO A 140 -35.17 15.47 16.48
N PHE A 141 -34.39 15.15 15.46
CA PHE A 141 -33.90 16.14 14.51
C PHE A 141 -35.05 16.69 13.65
N ASP A 142 -35.39 17.97 13.85
CA ASP A 142 -36.43 18.70 13.14
C ASP A 142 -35.88 19.92 12.36
N GLY A 143 -34.55 19.95 12.16
CA GLY A 143 -33.83 21.08 11.56
C GLY A 143 -33.19 22.02 12.60
N GLY A 144 -33.54 21.90 13.89
CA GLY A 144 -32.85 22.58 14.98
C GLY A 144 -31.74 21.72 15.62
N LEU A 145 -30.59 22.33 15.92
CA LEU A 145 -29.50 21.68 16.65
C LEU A 145 -29.30 22.33 18.02
N PRO A 146 -28.99 21.54 19.08
CA PRO A 146 -28.63 22.10 20.38
C PRO A 146 -27.37 22.95 20.26
N LYS A 147 -27.26 23.98 21.09
CA LYS A 147 -26.05 24.79 21.19
C LYS A 147 -25.06 24.10 22.11
N LEU A 148 -24.03 23.49 21.54
CA LEU A 148 -22.91 22.90 22.28
C LEU A 148 -21.66 23.78 22.21
N GLY A 149 -20.70 23.52 23.09
CA GLY A 149 -19.36 24.10 23.00
C GLY A 149 -18.55 23.46 21.86
N SER A 150 -17.45 24.11 21.46
CA SER A 150 -16.58 23.60 20.41
C SER A 150 -15.75 22.41 20.90
N VAL A 151 -15.65 21.37 20.07
CA VAL A 151 -14.78 20.20 20.33
C VAL A 151 -13.33 20.55 20.01
N ALA A 152 -12.41 20.16 20.90
CA ALA A 152 -10.97 20.30 20.63
C ALA A 152 -10.59 19.38 19.45
N PRO A 153 -9.94 19.91 18.40
CA PRO A 153 -9.70 19.13 17.19
C PRO A 153 -8.61 18.08 17.36
N LEU A 154 -8.80 16.92 16.76
CA LEU A 154 -7.76 15.89 16.58
C LEU A 154 -6.97 16.14 15.29
N ASP A 155 -6.39 17.33 15.14
CA ASP A 155 -5.69 17.79 13.93
C ASP A 155 -4.44 16.97 13.57
N GLN A 156 -3.86 16.26 14.54
CA GLN A 156 -2.72 15.36 14.35
C GLN A 156 -3.12 13.93 13.93
N LEU A 157 -4.41 13.58 13.95
CA LEU A 157 -4.91 12.26 13.59
C LEU A 157 -5.36 12.22 12.12
N VAL A 158 -4.83 11.26 11.36
CA VAL A 158 -5.36 10.88 10.05
C VAL A 158 -6.26 9.66 10.22
N VAL A 159 -7.49 9.72 9.72
CA VAL A 159 -8.41 8.60 9.72
C VAL A 159 -8.59 8.09 8.30
N LEU A 160 -8.30 6.82 8.06
CA LEU A 160 -8.52 6.12 6.80
C LEU A 160 -9.83 5.35 6.86
N THR A 161 -10.63 5.41 5.81
CA THR A 161 -11.86 4.63 5.68
C THR A 161 -12.07 4.24 4.23
N LEU A 162 -12.78 3.14 3.99
CA LEU A 162 -13.26 2.82 2.65
C LEU A 162 -14.60 3.53 2.39
N ASP A 163 -14.89 3.76 1.11
CA ASP A 163 -16.21 4.18 0.67
C ASP A 163 -17.19 3.00 0.77
N GLY A 164 -18.14 3.08 1.70
CA GLY A 164 -19.10 2.01 1.92
C GLY A 164 -20.13 2.33 3.02
N PRO A 165 -21.34 1.74 2.93
CA PRO A 165 -22.42 2.02 3.88
C PRO A 165 -22.08 1.61 5.31
N ASP A 166 -21.37 0.49 5.50
CA ASP A 166 -21.02 -0.01 6.84
C ASP A 166 -20.07 0.94 7.60
N ALA A 167 -19.19 1.64 6.89
CA ALA A 167 -18.25 2.58 7.48
C ALA A 167 -18.82 4.00 7.67
N ALA A 168 -20.00 4.30 7.12
CA ALA A 168 -20.47 5.69 7.01
C ALA A 168 -20.75 6.35 8.37
N ALA A 169 -21.33 5.64 9.34
CA ALA A 169 -21.54 6.16 10.69
C ALA A 169 -20.22 6.38 11.45
N ALA A 170 -19.29 5.42 11.36
CA ALA A 170 -17.96 5.55 11.94
C ALA A 170 -17.17 6.71 11.31
N THR A 171 -17.30 6.89 9.99
CA THR A 171 -16.71 8.00 9.24
C THR A 171 -17.27 9.34 9.70
N ALA A 172 -18.59 9.44 9.91
CA ALA A 172 -19.22 10.64 10.45
C ALA A 172 -18.73 10.96 11.87
N THR A 173 -18.59 9.95 12.73
CA THR A 173 -17.99 10.07 14.07
C THR A 173 -16.54 10.58 13.99
N ALA A 174 -15.74 10.07 13.06
CA ALA A 174 -14.38 10.55 12.83
C ALA A 174 -14.33 12.02 12.39
N LYS A 175 -15.19 12.44 11.46
CA LYS A 175 -15.30 13.86 11.05
C LYS A 175 -15.74 14.75 12.21
N ALA A 176 -16.69 14.29 13.03
CA ALA A 176 -17.15 15.02 14.20
C ALA A 176 -16.06 15.23 15.26
N SER A 177 -15.07 14.34 15.35
CA SER A 177 -13.87 14.54 16.19
C SER A 177 -12.87 15.57 15.63
N ARG A 178 -13.14 16.11 14.42
CA ARG A 178 -12.28 17.03 13.67
C ARG A 178 -10.92 16.45 13.29
N ALA A 179 -10.82 15.12 13.19
CA ALA A 179 -9.68 14.45 12.58
C ALA A 179 -9.66 14.63 11.06
N GLN A 180 -8.49 14.51 10.44
CA GLN A 180 -8.38 14.50 8.97
C GLN A 180 -8.85 13.15 8.43
N VAL A 181 -10.04 13.10 7.82
CA VAL A 181 -10.58 11.87 7.26
C VAL A 181 -10.26 11.76 5.76
N LEU A 182 -9.65 10.65 5.36
CA LEU A 182 -9.38 10.28 3.98
C LEU A 182 -10.20 9.03 3.63
N VAL A 183 -11.00 9.14 2.57
CA VAL A 183 -11.85 8.05 2.06
C VAL A 183 -11.16 7.44 0.86
N LEU A 184 -10.81 6.16 0.95
CA LEU A 184 -10.05 5.42 -0.05
C LEU A 184 -10.97 4.47 -0.83
N LYS A 185 -10.53 4.11 -2.05
CA LYS A 185 -11.16 3.06 -2.85
C LYS A 185 -10.61 1.66 -2.54
N ASP A 186 -9.34 1.60 -2.15
CA ASP A 186 -8.61 0.38 -1.81
C ASP A 186 -8.00 0.55 -0.40
N PRO A 187 -7.95 -0.51 0.43
CA PRO A 187 -7.42 -0.41 1.79
C PRO A 187 -5.90 -0.24 1.87
N ASP A 188 -5.15 -0.28 0.77
CA ASP A 188 -3.71 0.01 0.77
C ASP A 188 -3.42 1.53 0.64
N PRO A 189 -2.95 2.20 1.71
CA PRO A 189 -2.63 3.63 1.65
C PRO A 189 -1.50 3.98 0.66
N ARG A 190 -0.69 3.00 0.25
CA ARG A 190 0.38 3.17 -0.76
C ARG A 190 -0.18 3.32 -2.19
N ALA A 191 -1.46 3.00 -2.39
CA ALA A 191 -2.14 3.13 -3.68
C ALA A 191 -2.86 4.48 -3.84
N ASP A 192 -2.98 5.29 -2.79
CA ASP A 192 -3.77 6.52 -2.78
C ASP A 192 -2.92 7.79 -2.69
N ASP A 193 -3.04 8.66 -3.69
CA ASP A 193 -2.25 9.90 -3.79
C ASP A 193 -2.55 10.90 -2.67
N ALA A 194 -3.79 10.97 -2.20
CA ALA A 194 -4.17 11.88 -1.13
C ALA A 194 -3.57 11.43 0.21
N VAL A 195 -3.51 10.11 0.43
CA VAL A 195 -2.88 9.52 1.62
C VAL A 195 -1.37 9.71 1.59
N ILE A 196 -0.70 9.39 0.48
CA ILE A 196 0.75 9.62 0.33
C ILE A 196 1.07 11.10 0.60
N LYS A 197 0.32 12.02 -0.01
CA LYS A 197 0.51 13.47 0.18
C LYS A 197 0.30 13.90 1.64
N ALA A 198 -0.70 13.34 2.33
CA ALA A 198 -0.97 13.68 3.72
C ALA A 198 0.10 13.17 4.70
N LEU A 199 0.78 12.07 4.36
CA LEU A 199 1.75 11.39 5.21
C LEU A 199 3.21 11.69 4.88
N THR A 200 3.52 12.20 3.68
CA THR A 200 4.89 12.47 3.24
C THR A 200 5.65 13.32 4.26
N GLY A 201 6.80 12.82 4.71
CA GLY A 201 7.63 13.46 5.73
C GLY A 201 7.13 13.27 7.18
N ARG A 202 6.10 12.44 7.40
CA ARG A 202 5.46 12.22 8.71
C ARG A 202 5.40 10.72 9.07
N PRO A 203 6.55 10.02 9.22
CA PRO A 203 6.56 8.59 9.53
C PRO A 203 5.89 8.28 10.88
N ALA A 204 5.98 9.18 11.87
CA ALA A 204 5.31 9.03 13.16
C ALA A 204 3.91 9.65 13.22
N ALA A 205 3.21 9.81 12.08
CA ALA A 205 1.81 10.25 12.09
C ALA A 205 0.93 9.24 12.83
N HIS A 206 0.01 9.74 13.66
CA HIS A 206 -1.07 8.92 14.20
C HIS A 206 -2.10 8.65 13.09
N VAL A 207 -2.33 7.37 12.82
CA VAL A 207 -3.27 6.92 11.80
C VAL A 207 -4.24 5.92 12.40
N MET A 208 -5.52 6.15 12.19
CA MET A 208 -6.58 5.21 12.56
C MET A 208 -7.30 4.74 11.30
N ALA A 209 -7.42 3.44 11.09
CA ALA A 209 -8.21 2.89 10.00
C ALA A 209 -9.55 2.34 10.50
N LEU A 210 -10.62 2.63 9.77
CA LEU A 210 -11.97 2.16 10.06
C LEU A 210 -12.31 0.96 9.17
N GLY A 211 -12.40 -0.22 9.77
CA GLY A 211 -12.77 -1.47 9.10
C GLY A 211 -11.62 -2.48 9.02
N SER A 212 -11.98 -3.76 9.02
CA SER A 212 -11.02 -4.89 8.99
C SER A 212 -10.29 -5.05 7.65
N ALA A 213 -10.79 -4.42 6.58
CA ALA A 213 -10.17 -4.49 5.25
C ALA A 213 -8.74 -3.93 5.21
N PHE A 214 -8.37 -3.05 6.15
CA PHE A 214 -7.02 -2.49 6.27
C PHE A 214 -5.99 -3.48 6.85
N GLY A 215 -6.40 -4.69 7.26
CA GLY A 215 -5.53 -5.68 7.87
C GLY A 215 -5.25 -5.39 9.34
N ASP A 216 -4.24 -6.05 9.91
CA ASP A 216 -3.79 -5.75 11.26
C ASP A 216 -3.00 -4.43 11.34
N ALA A 217 -2.84 -3.90 12.55
CA ALA A 217 -2.19 -2.61 12.77
C ALA A 217 -0.70 -2.61 12.38
N ALA A 218 0.00 -3.74 12.47
CA ALA A 218 1.42 -3.82 12.14
C ALA A 218 1.64 -3.78 10.62
N ARG A 219 0.83 -4.53 9.87
CA ARG A 219 0.77 -4.48 8.40
C ARG A 219 0.46 -3.06 7.92
N LEU A 220 -0.58 -2.44 8.49
CA LEU A 220 -0.94 -1.06 8.15
C LEU A 220 0.18 -0.07 8.49
N ARG A 221 0.84 -0.21 9.65
CA ARG A 221 1.98 0.63 10.06
C ARG A 221 3.10 0.59 9.03
N ASN A 222 3.50 -0.60 8.57
CA ASN A 222 4.53 -0.75 7.53
C ASN A 222 4.12 -0.02 6.24
N ARG A 223 2.85 -0.14 5.81
CA ARG A 223 2.33 0.56 4.62
C ARG A 223 2.37 2.08 4.78
N ILE A 224 2.01 2.59 5.97
CA ILE A 224 2.07 4.02 6.30
C ILE A 224 3.51 4.52 6.30
N GLU A 225 4.48 3.74 6.78
CA GLU A 225 5.90 4.12 6.74
C GLU A 225 6.40 4.27 5.31
N THR A 226 6.05 3.33 4.42
CA THR A 226 6.30 3.47 2.97
C THR A 226 5.63 4.72 2.40
N ALA A 227 4.33 4.94 2.71
CA ALA A 227 3.59 6.13 2.27
C ALA A 227 4.24 7.44 2.74
N ALA A 228 4.73 7.47 3.98
CA ALA A 228 5.38 8.62 4.57
C ALA A 228 6.73 8.95 3.95
N THR A 229 7.38 8.02 3.25
CA THR A 229 8.62 8.35 2.51
C THR A 229 8.36 9.32 1.36
N GLY A 230 7.15 9.31 0.77
CA GLY A 230 6.86 10.05 -0.46
C GLY A 230 7.66 9.56 -1.68
N THR A 231 8.44 8.48 -1.56
CA THR A 231 9.21 7.90 -2.65
C THR A 231 8.26 7.22 -3.62
N LEU A 232 8.29 7.59 -4.90
CA LEU A 232 7.40 7.03 -5.92
C LEU A 232 8.17 6.15 -6.91
N LEU A 233 7.52 5.09 -7.37
CA LEU A 233 7.93 4.31 -8.53
C LEU A 233 7.81 5.16 -9.81
N PRO A 234 8.53 4.78 -10.89
CA PRO A 234 8.24 5.24 -12.24
C PRO A 234 6.74 5.22 -12.52
N GLY A 235 6.18 6.37 -12.91
CA GLY A 235 4.75 6.53 -13.10
C GLY A 235 3.93 6.88 -11.85
N GLY A 236 4.56 7.31 -10.75
CA GLY A 236 3.92 8.09 -9.69
C GLY A 236 3.06 7.32 -8.68
N ARG A 237 3.39 6.08 -8.35
CA ARG A 237 2.70 5.26 -7.31
C ARG A 237 3.71 4.55 -6.41
N GLN A 238 3.25 3.93 -5.33
CA GLN A 238 4.11 3.11 -4.46
C GLN A 238 3.79 1.61 -4.49
N VAL A 239 2.68 1.24 -5.11
CA VAL A 239 2.34 -0.14 -5.48
C VAL A 239 2.58 -0.34 -6.97
N VAL A 240 2.96 -1.55 -7.36
CA VAL A 240 3.32 -1.84 -8.75
C VAL A 240 2.09 -2.08 -9.62
N PHE A 241 1.04 -2.71 -9.09
CA PHE A 241 -0.21 -3.01 -9.80
C PHE A 241 -1.38 -2.88 -8.80
N PRO A 242 -2.65 -2.69 -9.23
CA PRO A 242 -3.17 -2.61 -10.61
C PRO A 242 -2.96 -1.23 -11.27
N ASP A 243 -3.66 -0.99 -12.39
CA ASP A 243 -3.77 0.30 -13.10
C ASP A 243 -2.51 0.80 -13.82
N ARG A 244 -1.54 -0.09 -14.03
CA ARG A 244 -0.41 0.14 -14.92
C ARG A 244 0.07 -1.11 -15.61
N ARG A 245 0.74 -0.92 -16.75
CA ARG A 245 1.44 -1.95 -17.50
C ARG A 245 2.90 -1.56 -17.63
N MET A 246 3.80 -2.52 -17.41
CA MET A 246 5.21 -2.36 -17.70
C MET A 246 5.54 -2.96 -19.06
N VAL A 247 6.30 -2.21 -19.86
CA VAL A 247 6.78 -2.67 -21.17
C VAL A 247 8.30 -2.58 -21.20
N ALA A 248 8.95 -3.73 -21.16
CA ALA A 248 10.38 -3.88 -20.96
C ALA A 248 11.14 -4.12 -22.27
N LEU A 249 12.35 -3.56 -22.33
CA LEU A 249 13.39 -4.02 -23.25
C LEU A 249 14.27 -5.02 -22.51
N TYR A 250 14.43 -6.22 -23.05
CA TYR A 250 15.15 -7.33 -22.42
C TYR A 250 16.59 -7.45 -22.93
N GLY A 251 17.55 -7.72 -22.05
CA GLY A 251 18.83 -8.30 -22.44
C GLY A 251 20.03 -7.92 -21.56
N HIS A 252 21.23 -8.28 -22.01
CA HIS A 252 22.48 -8.01 -21.31
C HIS A 252 23.23 -6.78 -21.88
N PRO A 253 23.58 -5.77 -21.06
CA PRO A 253 24.39 -4.63 -21.48
C PRO A 253 25.67 -5.02 -22.23
N GLY A 254 25.79 -4.56 -23.47
CA GLY A 254 27.00 -4.76 -24.28
C GLY A 254 27.08 -6.10 -25.01
N ASP A 255 26.06 -6.96 -24.92
CA ASP A 255 25.96 -8.19 -25.71
C ASP A 255 24.69 -8.21 -26.56
N SER A 256 24.85 -8.01 -27.87
CA SER A 256 23.74 -8.04 -28.84
C SER A 256 23.15 -9.43 -29.05
N GLY A 257 23.83 -10.50 -28.63
CA GLY A 257 23.33 -11.87 -28.72
C GLY A 257 22.40 -12.24 -27.57
N LEU A 258 22.35 -11.43 -26.51
CA LEU A 258 21.58 -11.70 -25.30
C LEU A 258 20.37 -10.76 -25.15
N GLY A 259 19.79 -10.33 -26.28
CA GLY A 259 18.53 -9.60 -26.32
C GLY A 259 18.65 -8.14 -26.75
N SER A 260 17.53 -7.59 -27.20
CA SER A 260 17.44 -6.28 -27.82
C SER A 260 17.92 -5.09 -26.98
N LEU A 261 18.05 -5.20 -25.65
CA LEU A 261 18.65 -4.18 -24.78
C LEU A 261 20.16 -4.03 -25.03
N GLY A 262 20.86 -5.14 -25.26
CA GLY A 262 22.32 -5.21 -25.40
C GLY A 262 22.87 -4.71 -26.73
N GLU A 263 22.02 -4.58 -27.75
CA GLU A 263 22.37 -4.11 -29.10
C GLU A 263 22.86 -2.66 -29.17
N GLN A 264 22.72 -1.90 -28.08
CA GLN A 264 23.05 -0.49 -28.04
C GLN A 264 23.58 -0.05 -26.67
N GLY A 265 24.16 1.15 -26.62
CA GLY A 265 24.53 1.80 -25.35
C GLY A 265 23.32 2.36 -24.58
N VAL A 266 23.51 2.66 -23.30
CA VAL A 266 22.46 3.04 -22.34
C VAL A 266 21.52 4.15 -22.84
N ASP A 267 22.04 5.24 -23.41
CA ASP A 267 21.20 6.36 -23.91
C ASP A 267 20.27 5.94 -25.05
N ALA A 268 20.75 5.07 -25.92
CA ALA A 268 19.97 4.52 -27.03
C ALA A 268 18.95 3.49 -26.51
N ALA A 269 19.33 2.68 -25.52
CA ALA A 269 18.41 1.74 -24.87
C ALA A 269 17.26 2.47 -24.18
N VAL A 270 17.53 3.57 -23.46
CA VAL A 270 16.49 4.43 -22.84
C VAL A 270 15.51 4.94 -23.90
N LYS A 271 16.02 5.44 -25.03
CA LYS A 271 15.17 5.91 -26.14
C LYS A 271 14.35 4.76 -26.74
N ARG A 272 14.94 3.58 -26.92
CA ARG A 272 14.27 2.39 -27.48
C ARG A 272 13.18 1.89 -26.54
N ALA A 273 13.45 1.72 -25.24
CA ALA A 273 12.45 1.29 -24.26
C ALA A 273 11.24 2.23 -24.22
N ARG A 274 11.46 3.56 -24.22
CA ARG A 274 10.36 4.54 -24.34
C ARG A 274 9.56 4.38 -25.64
N LYS A 275 10.24 4.17 -26.76
CA LYS A 275 9.60 3.99 -28.07
C LYS A 275 8.74 2.73 -28.11
N VAL A 276 9.21 1.62 -27.52
CA VAL A 276 8.45 0.37 -27.44
C VAL A 276 7.23 0.55 -26.52
N ALA A 277 7.41 1.13 -25.33
CA ALA A 277 6.32 1.42 -24.41
C ALA A 277 5.26 2.36 -25.01
N ALA A 278 5.67 3.37 -25.78
CA ALA A 278 4.75 4.31 -26.43
C ALA A 278 3.75 3.64 -27.39
N GLN A 279 4.06 2.44 -27.91
CA GLN A 279 3.13 1.70 -28.77
C GLN A 279 1.88 1.21 -28.02
N TYR A 280 1.95 1.14 -26.69
CA TYR A 280 0.85 0.72 -25.82
C TYR A 280 0.05 1.90 -25.27
N ALA A 281 0.61 3.11 -25.25
CA ALA A 281 0.04 4.26 -24.52
C ALA A 281 -1.37 4.65 -24.98
N ASP A 282 -1.68 4.49 -26.27
CA ASP A 282 -2.99 4.85 -26.85
C ASP A 282 -4.02 3.71 -26.80
N ILE A 283 -3.58 2.48 -26.51
CA ILE A 283 -4.42 1.27 -26.54
C ILE A 283 -4.65 0.67 -25.15
N ASP A 284 -3.80 1.01 -24.17
CA ASP A 284 -4.01 0.64 -22.78
C ASP A 284 -4.94 1.62 -22.07
N LYS A 285 -5.69 1.12 -21.08
CA LYS A 285 -6.57 1.93 -20.22
C LYS A 285 -5.84 2.45 -18.98
N GLY A 286 -4.78 1.78 -18.56
CA GLY A 286 -3.92 2.15 -17.43
C GLY A 286 -2.67 2.90 -17.88
N LEU A 287 -1.80 3.21 -16.91
CA LEU A 287 -0.54 3.87 -17.19
C LEU A 287 0.48 2.90 -17.79
N VAL A 288 1.06 3.23 -18.94
CA VAL A 288 2.19 2.46 -19.48
C VAL A 288 3.51 3.00 -18.95
N VAL A 289 4.30 2.14 -18.32
CA VAL A 289 5.61 2.45 -17.75
C VAL A 289 6.69 1.71 -18.55
N PRO A 290 7.66 2.39 -19.17
CA PRO A 290 8.78 1.71 -19.80
C PRO A 290 9.64 1.00 -18.74
N ALA A 291 10.22 -0.14 -19.11
CA ALA A 291 11.07 -0.92 -18.23
C ALA A 291 12.35 -1.40 -18.96
N PHE A 292 13.35 -1.74 -18.16
CA PHE A 292 14.47 -2.60 -18.55
C PHE A 292 14.37 -3.91 -17.80
N GLU A 293 14.66 -4.99 -18.48
CA GLU A 293 14.87 -6.30 -17.88
C GLU A 293 16.29 -6.72 -18.24
N ILE A 294 17.18 -6.62 -17.26
CA ILE A 294 18.62 -6.65 -17.44
C ILE A 294 19.13 -8.01 -16.98
N ILE A 295 19.63 -8.82 -17.91
CA ILE A 295 20.34 -10.06 -17.57
C ILE A 295 21.59 -9.67 -16.80
N THR A 296 21.55 -9.91 -15.50
CA THR A 296 22.51 -9.40 -14.54
C THR A 296 23.56 -10.47 -14.24
N THR A 297 23.13 -11.73 -14.20
CA THR A 297 24.01 -12.91 -14.22
C THR A 297 23.69 -13.72 -15.47
N VAL A 298 24.71 -14.14 -16.21
CA VAL A 298 24.55 -14.82 -17.50
C VAL A 298 24.97 -16.27 -17.36
N ALA A 299 24.11 -17.20 -17.73
CA ALA A 299 24.43 -18.63 -17.76
C ALA A 299 25.64 -18.92 -18.65
N SER A 300 26.58 -19.74 -18.16
CA SER A 300 27.85 -20.02 -18.83
C SER A 300 28.09 -21.52 -19.02
N SER A 301 28.52 -21.94 -20.21
CA SER A 301 28.94 -23.33 -20.45
C SER A 301 30.18 -23.71 -19.63
N ASP A 302 30.98 -22.73 -19.22
CA ASP A 302 32.19 -22.90 -18.42
C ASP A 302 31.96 -22.47 -16.97
N ALA A 303 32.61 -23.17 -16.03
CA ALA A 303 32.34 -23.06 -14.60
C ALA A 303 32.67 -21.69 -13.97
N GLY A 304 33.39 -20.81 -14.67
CA GLY A 304 33.90 -19.58 -14.09
C GLY A 304 34.86 -19.82 -12.92
N PRO A 305 35.33 -18.75 -12.25
CA PRO A 305 36.27 -18.85 -11.13
C PRO A 305 35.70 -19.48 -9.85
N ASP A 306 34.41 -19.33 -9.58
CA ASP A 306 33.72 -19.88 -8.40
C ASP A 306 32.97 -21.20 -8.68
N GLY A 307 33.01 -21.67 -9.93
CA GLY A 307 32.56 -23.01 -10.30
C GLY A 307 31.05 -23.12 -10.51
N ASP A 308 30.32 -22.01 -10.48
CA ASP A 308 28.86 -22.01 -10.49
C ASP A 308 28.24 -21.95 -11.91
N TYR A 309 29.03 -21.79 -12.97
CA TYR A 309 28.52 -21.72 -14.35
C TYR A 309 27.58 -20.52 -14.59
N SER A 310 27.86 -19.40 -13.93
CA SER A 310 27.21 -18.11 -14.10
C SER A 310 28.29 -17.01 -14.19
N ASN A 311 28.20 -16.14 -15.19
CA ASN A 311 29.06 -14.96 -15.29
C ASN A 311 28.32 -13.76 -14.71
N GLU A 312 28.77 -13.23 -13.58
CA GLU A 312 28.10 -12.10 -12.93
C GLU A 312 28.61 -10.74 -13.37
N SER A 313 27.68 -9.85 -13.71
CA SER A 313 27.99 -8.44 -13.90
C SER A 313 28.39 -7.80 -12.57
N THR A 314 29.35 -6.88 -12.60
CA THR A 314 29.63 -6.07 -11.41
C THR A 314 28.54 -5.03 -11.20
N VAL A 315 28.28 -4.64 -9.94
CA VAL A 315 27.38 -3.52 -9.63
C VAL A 315 27.80 -2.24 -10.35
N ASP A 316 29.11 -1.98 -10.47
CA ASP A 316 29.64 -0.81 -11.16
C ASP A 316 29.34 -0.82 -12.67
N HIS A 317 29.27 -2.00 -13.28
CA HIS A 317 28.86 -2.12 -14.68
C HIS A 317 27.36 -1.81 -14.88
N LEU A 318 26.52 -2.23 -13.92
CA LEU A 318 25.07 -2.08 -14.01
C LEU A 318 24.55 -0.72 -13.52
N ARG A 319 25.27 -0.07 -12.59
CA ARG A 319 24.83 1.19 -11.97
C ARG A 319 24.50 2.29 -12.99
N PRO A 320 25.30 2.55 -14.05
CA PRO A 320 24.94 3.55 -15.06
C PRO A 320 23.59 3.27 -15.73
N TRP A 321 23.22 2.00 -15.93
CA TRP A 321 21.94 1.62 -16.52
C TRP A 321 20.78 1.86 -15.55
N VAL A 322 20.97 1.50 -14.27
CA VAL A 322 19.96 1.72 -13.22
C VAL A 322 19.72 3.21 -12.98
N GLU A 323 20.77 4.04 -12.98
CA GLU A 323 20.67 5.49 -12.80
C GLU A 323 20.03 6.18 -14.02
N ALA A 324 20.42 5.79 -15.23
CA ALA A 324 19.80 6.30 -16.45
C ALA A 324 18.31 5.92 -16.52
N ALA A 325 17.96 4.70 -16.10
CA ALA A 325 16.57 4.27 -15.99
C ALA A 325 15.79 5.12 -14.97
N ALA A 326 16.36 5.38 -13.78
CA ALA A 326 15.76 6.23 -12.76
C ALA A 326 15.46 7.64 -13.30
N ALA A 327 16.46 8.28 -13.91
CA ALA A 327 16.34 9.62 -14.49
C ALA A 327 15.31 9.67 -15.63
N ALA A 328 15.11 8.55 -16.32
CA ALA A 328 14.11 8.41 -17.37
C ALA A 328 12.73 7.94 -16.87
N GLY A 329 12.53 7.65 -15.59
CA GLY A 329 11.28 7.03 -15.14
C GLY A 329 11.03 5.69 -15.84
N ILE A 330 12.08 4.88 -15.94
CA ILE A 330 12.07 3.50 -16.41
C ILE A 330 12.22 2.59 -15.20
N TYR A 331 11.39 1.56 -15.10
CA TYR A 331 11.53 0.52 -14.07
C TYR A 331 12.62 -0.49 -14.46
N VAL A 332 13.32 -1.09 -13.51
CA VAL A 332 14.38 -2.08 -13.80
C VAL A 332 14.06 -3.40 -13.12
N LEU A 333 14.17 -4.50 -13.86
CA LEU A 333 14.29 -5.84 -13.31
C LEU A 333 15.71 -6.35 -13.49
N LEU A 334 16.30 -6.84 -12.41
CA LEU A 334 17.56 -7.59 -12.47
C LEU A 334 17.24 -9.06 -12.66
N ASP A 335 17.56 -9.61 -13.83
CA ASP A 335 17.33 -11.01 -14.18
C ASP A 335 18.54 -11.86 -13.82
N LEU A 336 18.29 -12.96 -13.11
CA LEU A 336 19.30 -13.88 -12.59
C LEU A 336 19.25 -15.22 -13.33
N GLN A 337 20.37 -15.59 -13.93
CA GLN A 337 20.62 -16.90 -14.52
C GLN A 337 21.69 -17.63 -13.67
N PRO A 338 21.29 -18.34 -12.61
CA PRO A 338 22.18 -18.63 -11.49
C PRO A 338 23.15 -19.80 -11.72
N GLY A 339 23.03 -20.54 -12.82
CA GLY A 339 23.78 -21.77 -12.99
C GLY A 339 23.57 -22.71 -11.79
N ARG A 340 24.67 -23.15 -11.18
CA ARG A 340 24.68 -24.10 -10.06
C ARG A 340 24.55 -23.48 -8.69
N THR A 341 24.65 -22.15 -8.55
CA THR A 341 24.38 -21.47 -7.28
C THR A 341 22.87 -21.25 -7.09
N ASP A 342 22.46 -20.84 -5.89
CA ASP A 342 21.06 -20.53 -5.59
C ASP A 342 20.72 -19.05 -5.84
N PHE A 343 19.44 -18.78 -6.09
CA PHE A 343 18.96 -17.42 -6.39
C PHE A 343 19.23 -16.41 -5.28
N LEU A 344 19.09 -16.81 -4.00
CA LEU A 344 19.28 -15.90 -2.88
C LEU A 344 20.74 -15.46 -2.77
N THR A 345 21.67 -16.37 -3.00
CA THR A 345 23.11 -16.08 -3.03
C THR A 345 23.43 -15.03 -4.11
N GLN A 346 22.90 -15.17 -5.33
CA GLN A 346 23.12 -14.17 -6.38
C GLN A 346 22.38 -12.86 -6.12
N ALA A 347 21.12 -12.90 -5.68
CA ALA A 347 20.33 -11.70 -5.41
C ALA A 347 21.03 -10.77 -4.40
N LYS A 348 21.66 -11.35 -3.37
CA LYS A 348 22.44 -10.58 -2.37
C LYS A 348 23.66 -9.86 -2.95
N ARG A 349 24.24 -10.34 -4.06
CA ARG A 349 25.34 -9.62 -4.74
C ARG A 349 24.89 -8.26 -5.28
N TYR A 350 23.59 -8.10 -5.54
CA TYR A 350 22.99 -6.89 -6.10
C TYR A 350 22.14 -6.12 -5.09
N GLU A 351 22.30 -6.36 -3.79
CA GLU A 351 21.56 -5.65 -2.73
C GLU A 351 21.66 -4.13 -2.91
N GLU A 352 22.83 -3.61 -3.29
CA GLU A 352 23.05 -2.18 -3.49
C GLU A 352 22.19 -1.57 -4.61
N LEU A 353 21.84 -2.35 -5.63
CA LEU A 353 20.91 -1.94 -6.68
C LEU A 353 19.46 -2.20 -6.25
N LEU A 354 19.19 -3.30 -5.55
CA LEU A 354 17.85 -3.67 -5.09
C LEU A 354 17.32 -2.72 -4.00
N VAL A 355 18.16 -1.98 -3.27
CA VAL A 355 17.69 -0.91 -2.39
C VAL A 355 17.17 0.33 -3.13
N GLN A 356 17.37 0.43 -4.45
CA GLN A 356 16.78 1.52 -5.24
C GLN A 356 15.27 1.29 -5.42
N PRO A 357 14.42 2.33 -5.32
CA PRO A 357 12.96 2.17 -5.34
C PRO A 357 12.42 1.51 -6.61
N HIS A 358 13.01 1.82 -7.77
CA HIS A 358 12.55 1.41 -9.10
C HIS A 358 13.17 0.10 -9.60
N VAL A 359 13.83 -0.67 -8.74
CA VAL A 359 14.51 -1.92 -9.09
C VAL A 359 13.82 -3.12 -8.43
N GLY A 360 13.35 -4.06 -9.24
CA GLY A 360 12.86 -5.38 -8.84
C GLY A 360 13.80 -6.51 -9.27
N LEU A 361 13.35 -7.73 -9.08
CA LEU A 361 14.15 -8.94 -9.31
C LEU A 361 13.38 -9.92 -10.20
N ALA A 362 14.06 -10.48 -11.19
CA ALA A 362 13.58 -11.61 -11.99
C ALA A 362 14.44 -12.84 -11.69
N LEU A 363 13.78 -13.98 -11.51
CA LEU A 363 14.41 -15.27 -11.34
C LEU A 363 14.16 -16.06 -12.61
N ASP A 364 15.22 -16.61 -13.20
CA ASP A 364 15.12 -17.46 -14.38
C ASP A 364 15.44 -18.93 -14.07
N PRO A 365 14.42 -19.74 -13.69
CA PRO A 365 14.56 -21.15 -13.38
C PRO A 365 15.19 -22.00 -14.49
N GLU A 366 15.10 -21.59 -15.76
CA GLU A 366 15.63 -22.40 -16.87
C GLU A 366 17.15 -22.54 -16.77
N TRP A 367 17.81 -21.57 -16.12
CA TRP A 367 19.25 -21.55 -15.90
C TRP A 367 19.66 -22.03 -14.50
N ARG A 368 18.73 -22.57 -13.71
CA ARG A 368 19.03 -23.14 -12.39
C ARG A 368 19.41 -24.62 -12.49
N LEU A 369 20.71 -24.90 -12.42
CA LEU A 369 21.31 -26.23 -12.57
C LEU A 369 21.53 -26.96 -11.23
N ALA A 370 21.13 -28.22 -11.14
CA ALA A 370 21.54 -29.11 -10.06
C ALA A 370 23.04 -29.47 -10.16
N PRO A 371 23.64 -30.07 -9.11
CA PRO A 371 25.01 -30.55 -9.18
C PRO A 371 25.23 -31.47 -10.39
N HIS A 372 26.34 -31.24 -11.11
CA HIS A 372 26.74 -31.95 -12.34
C HIS A 372 25.91 -31.69 -13.60
N GLN A 373 24.88 -30.83 -13.53
CA GLN A 373 24.13 -30.42 -14.72
C GLN A 373 24.91 -29.38 -15.56
N GLN A 374 24.58 -29.25 -16.84
CA GLN A 374 25.22 -28.34 -17.78
C GLN A 374 24.16 -27.59 -18.58
N HIS A 375 24.43 -26.31 -18.86
CA HIS A 375 23.60 -25.53 -19.77
C HIS A 375 23.63 -26.13 -21.18
N MET A 376 22.56 -25.90 -21.95
CA MET A 376 22.38 -26.42 -23.32
C MET A 376 22.27 -27.94 -23.46
N VAL A 377 22.37 -28.70 -22.37
CA VAL A 377 22.13 -30.16 -22.35
C VAL A 377 20.75 -30.47 -21.77
N GLN A 378 20.31 -29.69 -20.79
CA GLN A 378 18.98 -29.75 -20.20
C GLN A 378 18.51 -28.36 -19.80
N ILE A 379 17.21 -28.27 -19.50
CA ILE A 379 16.60 -27.11 -18.87
C ILE A 379 16.70 -27.27 -17.35
N GLY A 380 17.07 -26.19 -16.67
CA GLY A 380 17.12 -26.10 -15.22
C GLY A 380 15.74 -26.12 -14.56
N SER A 381 15.75 -26.17 -13.23
CA SER A 381 14.53 -26.04 -12.44
C SER A 381 14.83 -25.58 -11.03
N VAL A 382 13.82 -25.05 -10.36
CA VAL A 382 13.88 -24.61 -8.97
C VAL A 382 12.65 -25.10 -8.19
N GLY A 383 12.80 -25.25 -6.88
CA GLY A 383 11.67 -25.52 -5.99
C GLY A 383 11.10 -24.24 -5.36
N ALA A 384 9.81 -24.24 -5.07
CA ALA A 384 9.13 -23.13 -4.38
C ALA A 384 9.83 -22.70 -3.07
N ASN A 385 10.51 -23.62 -2.37
CA ASN A 385 11.27 -23.30 -1.16
C ASN A 385 12.43 -22.33 -1.41
N GLU A 386 13.15 -22.45 -2.53
CA GLU A 386 14.25 -21.53 -2.87
C GLU A 386 13.72 -20.18 -3.33
N ILE A 387 12.64 -20.18 -4.13
CA ILE A 387 11.90 -18.97 -4.50
C ILE A 387 11.44 -18.23 -3.25
N ASN A 388 10.77 -18.90 -2.31
CA ASN A 388 10.24 -18.28 -1.09
C ASN A 388 11.32 -17.73 -0.17
N LYS A 389 12.50 -18.38 -0.09
CA LYS A 389 13.65 -17.84 0.63
C LYS A 389 14.13 -16.53 0.01
N THR A 390 14.20 -16.48 -1.32
CA THR A 390 14.58 -15.28 -2.06
C THR A 390 13.53 -14.17 -1.91
N ALA A 391 12.25 -14.52 -2.03
CA ALA A 391 11.12 -13.62 -1.86
C ALA A 391 11.06 -13.03 -0.45
N THR A 392 11.22 -13.86 0.59
CA THR A 392 11.24 -13.41 1.99
C THR A 392 12.36 -12.41 2.23
N TRP A 393 13.58 -12.70 1.75
CA TRP A 393 14.70 -11.78 1.87
C TRP A 393 14.45 -10.45 1.12
N LEU A 394 13.94 -10.48 -0.11
CA LEU A 394 13.64 -9.27 -0.87
C LEU A 394 12.52 -8.44 -0.20
N ALA A 395 11.51 -9.11 0.36
CA ALA A 395 10.45 -8.46 1.13
C ALA A 395 11.00 -7.80 2.40
N GLU A 396 11.87 -8.48 3.16
CA GLU A 396 12.53 -7.90 4.33
C GLU A 396 13.41 -6.70 3.99
N LEU A 397 14.19 -6.78 2.89
CA LEU A 397 14.98 -5.67 2.38
C LEU A 397 14.08 -4.46 2.03
N THR A 398 12.96 -4.72 1.37
CA THR A 398 11.99 -3.68 0.97
C THR A 398 11.34 -3.04 2.20
N ARG A 399 10.86 -3.85 3.15
CA ARG A 399 10.21 -3.40 4.39
C ARG A 399 11.14 -2.59 5.27
N SER A 400 12.33 -3.11 5.56
CA SER A 400 13.31 -2.47 6.47
C SER A 400 13.82 -1.11 5.96
N ARG A 401 13.69 -0.86 4.66
CA ARG A 401 14.07 0.39 3.99
C ARG A 401 12.86 1.27 3.66
N HIS A 402 11.65 0.85 4.03
CA HIS A 402 10.38 1.51 3.69
C HIS A 402 10.22 1.81 2.18
N LEU A 403 10.71 0.90 1.34
CA LEU A 403 10.68 1.08 -0.11
C LEU A 403 9.27 0.85 -0.66
N PRO A 404 8.95 1.44 -1.83
CA PRO A 404 7.80 1.02 -2.63
C PRO A 404 7.83 -0.48 -2.95
N GLN A 405 6.67 -1.04 -3.27
CA GLN A 405 6.53 -2.44 -3.65
C GLN A 405 7.43 -2.77 -4.86
N LYS A 406 8.02 -3.97 -4.86
CA LYS A 406 8.91 -4.44 -5.92
C LYS A 406 8.29 -5.57 -6.72
N ILE A 407 8.66 -5.69 -7.99
CA ILE A 407 8.35 -6.91 -8.75
C ILE A 407 9.32 -8.02 -8.32
N LEU A 408 8.75 -9.20 -8.07
CA LEU A 408 9.46 -10.48 -8.12
C LEU A 408 8.92 -11.26 -9.31
N MET A 409 9.70 -11.36 -10.38
CA MET A 409 9.31 -12.06 -11.59
C MET A 409 9.86 -13.49 -11.60
N LEU A 410 9.04 -14.43 -12.08
CA LEU A 410 9.39 -15.83 -12.26
C LEU A 410 9.22 -16.17 -13.75
N HIS A 411 10.32 -16.38 -14.45
CA HIS A 411 10.29 -16.83 -15.84
C HIS A 411 9.81 -18.27 -15.94
N GLN A 412 8.91 -18.52 -16.89
CA GLN A 412 8.39 -19.87 -17.10
C GLN A 412 7.83 -20.07 -18.51
N PHE A 413 8.23 -21.17 -19.15
CA PHE A 413 7.57 -21.69 -20.36
C PHE A 413 7.23 -23.19 -20.27
N ARG A 414 7.69 -23.88 -19.22
CA ARG A 414 7.29 -25.24 -18.86
C ARG A 414 6.91 -25.32 -17.39
N THR A 415 5.92 -26.15 -17.07
CA THR A 415 5.42 -26.31 -15.69
C THR A 415 6.46 -26.90 -14.75
N ASP A 416 7.35 -27.76 -15.24
CA ASP A 416 8.37 -28.45 -14.44
C ASP A 416 9.61 -27.60 -14.10
N MET A 417 9.73 -26.40 -14.67
CA MET A 417 10.76 -25.42 -14.27
C MET A 417 10.60 -24.99 -12.81
N ILE A 418 9.37 -25.00 -12.27
CA ILE A 418 9.08 -24.60 -10.90
C ILE A 418 8.33 -25.73 -10.20
N SER A 419 9.03 -26.51 -9.40
CA SER A 419 8.45 -27.60 -8.61
C SER A 419 7.74 -27.08 -7.35
N GLY A 420 6.56 -27.64 -7.06
CA GLY A 420 5.74 -27.24 -5.90
C GLY A 420 5.19 -25.82 -5.99
N ARG A 421 4.92 -25.34 -7.21
CA ARG A 421 4.58 -23.94 -7.52
C ARG A 421 3.43 -23.37 -6.67
N THR A 422 2.40 -24.16 -6.37
CA THR A 422 1.28 -23.74 -5.50
C THR A 422 1.70 -23.35 -4.08
N GLY A 423 2.90 -23.74 -3.64
CA GLY A 423 3.50 -23.34 -2.38
C GLY A 423 4.30 -22.04 -2.41
N ILE A 424 4.33 -21.31 -3.54
CA ILE A 424 4.95 -19.98 -3.59
C ILE A 424 4.14 -19.00 -2.73
N ASP A 425 4.82 -18.28 -1.84
CA ASP A 425 4.17 -17.29 -0.98
C ASP A 425 3.94 -15.97 -1.74
N THR A 426 2.69 -15.70 -2.06
CA THR A 426 2.23 -14.49 -2.74
C THR A 426 1.63 -13.46 -1.78
N ASN A 427 1.68 -13.69 -0.46
CA ASN A 427 1.09 -12.80 0.55
C ASN A 427 2.07 -11.73 1.06
N LEU A 428 3.25 -11.63 0.45
CA LEU A 428 4.28 -10.64 0.81
C LEU A 428 3.90 -9.25 0.30
N ASP A 429 3.47 -8.38 1.21
CA ASP A 429 2.98 -7.02 0.93
C ASP A 429 3.96 -6.12 0.17
N GLU A 430 5.25 -6.44 0.29
CA GLU A 430 6.35 -5.74 -0.33
C GLU A 430 6.58 -6.14 -1.79
N LEU A 431 6.00 -7.26 -2.23
CA LEU A 431 6.26 -7.83 -3.54
C LEU A 431 4.99 -7.93 -4.38
N ALA A 432 5.13 -7.67 -5.67
CA ALA A 432 4.20 -8.07 -6.70
C ALA A 432 4.81 -9.26 -7.43
N VAL A 433 4.29 -10.47 -7.17
CA VAL A 433 4.78 -11.69 -7.83
C VAL A 433 4.21 -11.76 -9.25
N VAL A 434 5.09 -11.75 -10.24
CA VAL A 434 4.73 -11.86 -11.66
C VAL A 434 5.18 -13.22 -12.17
N ILE A 435 4.27 -13.97 -12.78
CA ILE A 435 4.63 -15.16 -13.55
C ILE A 435 4.66 -14.78 -15.01
N HIS A 436 5.82 -14.95 -15.62
CA HIS A 436 6.13 -14.41 -16.93
C HIS A 436 6.26 -15.54 -17.95
N ALA A 437 5.32 -15.59 -18.90
CA ALA A 437 5.27 -16.60 -19.95
C ALA A 437 6.38 -16.32 -20.98
N ASP A 438 7.43 -17.13 -20.91
CA ASP A 438 8.71 -16.90 -21.60
C ASP A 438 8.97 -17.89 -22.74
N GLY A 439 7.91 -18.29 -23.44
CA GLY A 439 8.01 -19.19 -24.59
C GLY A 439 7.95 -18.43 -25.91
N PHE A 440 8.70 -18.89 -26.91
CA PHE A 440 8.69 -18.35 -28.27
C PHE A 440 8.05 -19.31 -29.28
N GLY A 441 7.69 -18.80 -30.45
CA GLY A 441 7.29 -19.61 -31.60
C GLY A 441 6.12 -19.05 -32.40
N SER A 442 5.33 -19.94 -33.00
CA SER A 442 4.07 -19.56 -33.65
C SER A 442 3.04 -19.08 -32.62
N ALA A 443 2.03 -18.34 -33.09
CA ALA A 443 0.99 -17.85 -32.20
C ALA A 443 0.26 -18.96 -31.42
N SER A 444 0.06 -20.13 -32.05
CA SER A 444 -0.51 -21.30 -31.37
C SER A 444 0.39 -21.85 -30.27
N GLU A 445 1.71 -21.89 -30.49
CA GLU A 445 2.67 -22.38 -29.49
C GLU A 445 2.75 -21.42 -28.30
N LYS A 446 2.77 -20.11 -28.54
CA LYS A 446 2.76 -19.11 -27.46
C LYS A 446 1.48 -19.17 -26.62
N MET A 447 0.31 -19.29 -27.26
CA MET A 447 -0.95 -19.43 -26.54
C MET A 447 -1.01 -20.75 -25.76
N ALA A 448 -0.47 -21.84 -26.31
CA ALA A 448 -0.35 -23.10 -25.58
C ALA A 448 0.56 -22.97 -24.35
N THR A 449 1.71 -22.30 -24.47
CA THR A 449 2.59 -21.98 -23.34
C THR A 449 1.86 -21.14 -22.30
N TRP A 450 1.14 -20.09 -22.72
CA TRP A 450 0.35 -19.24 -21.83
C TRP A 450 -0.72 -20.02 -21.05
N ASP A 451 -1.47 -20.88 -21.72
CA ASP A 451 -2.48 -21.72 -21.09
C ASP A 451 -1.86 -22.72 -20.11
N ASN A 452 -0.74 -23.34 -20.48
CA ASN A 452 -0.01 -24.29 -19.64
C ASN A 452 0.62 -23.63 -18.41
N VAL A 453 1.25 -22.47 -18.57
CA VAL A 453 1.87 -21.73 -17.45
C VAL A 453 0.79 -21.16 -16.52
N ARG A 454 -0.43 -20.91 -17.00
CA ARG A 454 -1.53 -20.50 -16.11
C ARG A 454 -2.18 -21.66 -15.37
N ALA A 455 -2.06 -22.89 -15.87
CA ALA A 455 -2.55 -24.06 -15.16
C ALA A 455 -1.85 -24.16 -13.78
N GLU A 456 -2.65 -24.42 -12.74
CA GLU A 456 -2.17 -24.61 -11.36
C GLU A 456 -1.35 -23.44 -10.78
N ALA A 457 -1.61 -22.23 -11.27
CA ALA A 457 -0.96 -21.02 -10.75
C ALA A 457 -1.34 -20.77 -9.28
N PRO A 458 -0.41 -20.21 -8.47
CA PRO A 458 -0.73 -19.70 -7.15
C PRO A 458 -1.81 -18.61 -7.22
N ASN A 459 -2.57 -18.44 -6.14
CA ASN A 459 -3.48 -17.31 -6.02
C ASN A 459 -2.69 -15.99 -5.95
N GLN A 460 -3.31 -14.88 -6.38
CA GLN A 460 -2.75 -13.52 -6.24
C GLN A 460 -1.42 -13.29 -6.99
N VAL A 461 -1.26 -13.90 -8.16
CA VAL A 461 -0.15 -13.58 -9.08
C VAL A 461 -0.58 -12.61 -10.16
N TRP A 462 0.38 -11.82 -10.64
CA TRP A 462 0.28 -11.03 -11.84
C TRP A 462 0.83 -11.78 -13.03
N TRP A 463 0.37 -11.43 -14.23
CA TRP A 463 0.76 -12.13 -15.45
C TRP A 463 1.66 -11.29 -16.33
N GLY A 464 2.72 -11.91 -16.82
CA GLY A 464 3.62 -11.30 -17.78
C GLY A 464 3.80 -12.15 -19.04
N TRP A 465 4.24 -11.51 -20.12
CA TRP A 465 4.37 -12.11 -21.46
C TRP A 465 5.63 -11.62 -22.16
N LYS A 466 6.45 -12.52 -22.70
CA LYS A 466 7.57 -12.14 -23.56
C LYS A 466 7.19 -12.19 -25.03
N ASN A 467 7.51 -11.12 -25.75
CA ASN A 467 7.54 -11.08 -27.21
C ASN A 467 8.99 -11.22 -27.69
N PHE A 468 9.22 -12.07 -28.68
CA PHE A 468 10.52 -12.25 -29.30
C PHE A 468 10.49 -11.65 -30.71
N TYR A 469 11.39 -10.72 -31.01
CA TYR A 469 11.37 -10.04 -32.31
C TYR A 469 11.63 -10.99 -33.48
N ASP A 470 12.55 -11.94 -33.31
CA ASP A 470 13.03 -12.78 -34.40
C ASP A 470 12.55 -14.24 -34.30
N GLU A 471 12.25 -14.74 -33.10
CA GLU A 471 11.82 -16.12 -32.86
C GLU A 471 10.31 -16.30 -33.03
N ASP A 472 9.51 -15.27 -32.73
CA ASP A 472 8.07 -15.34 -32.91
C ASP A 472 7.68 -15.15 -34.39
N LYS A 473 6.77 -15.99 -34.90
CA LYS A 473 6.38 -16.03 -36.32
C LYS A 473 4.85 -15.96 -36.52
N PRO A 474 4.26 -14.77 -36.72
CA PRO A 474 4.83 -13.44 -36.44
C PRO A 474 4.82 -13.12 -34.93
N THR A 475 5.63 -12.16 -34.51
CA THR A 475 5.50 -11.53 -33.18
C THR A 475 4.12 -10.91 -33.01
N PHE A 476 3.51 -11.06 -31.83
CA PHE A 476 2.24 -10.41 -31.52
C PHE A 476 2.39 -8.89 -31.59
N SER A 477 1.42 -8.22 -32.20
CA SER A 477 1.32 -6.77 -32.13
C SER A 477 0.97 -6.32 -30.70
N PRO A 478 1.21 -5.04 -30.34
CA PRO A 478 0.77 -4.50 -29.06
C PRO A 478 -0.71 -4.73 -28.78
N LYS A 479 -1.58 -4.55 -29.79
CA LYS A 479 -3.04 -4.77 -29.67
C LYS A 479 -3.38 -6.23 -29.38
N GLU A 480 -2.74 -7.17 -30.05
CA GLU A 480 -2.96 -8.59 -29.80
C GLU A 480 -2.43 -8.99 -28.43
N THR A 481 -1.26 -8.48 -28.03
CA THR A 481 -0.64 -8.79 -26.74
C THR A 481 -1.54 -8.34 -25.57
N ILE A 482 -2.09 -7.12 -25.63
CA ILE A 482 -2.97 -6.65 -24.54
C ILE A 482 -4.36 -7.31 -24.53
N ALA A 483 -4.76 -7.95 -25.63
CA ALA A 483 -6.04 -8.63 -25.77
C ALA A 483 -5.98 -10.09 -25.28
N ILE A 484 -4.80 -10.61 -24.92
CA ILE A 484 -4.66 -11.91 -24.25
C ILE A 484 -5.38 -11.85 -22.91
N GLU A 485 -6.06 -12.92 -22.51
CA GLU A 485 -6.82 -12.97 -21.25
C GLU A 485 -6.22 -14.00 -20.26
N PRO A 486 -5.94 -13.62 -19.00
CA PRO A 486 -5.98 -12.25 -18.47
C PRO A 486 -4.94 -11.33 -19.14
N SER A 487 -5.24 -10.04 -19.29
CA SER A 487 -4.31 -9.09 -19.93
C SER A 487 -2.96 -9.04 -19.20
N PRO A 488 -1.82 -9.30 -19.89
CA PRO A 488 -0.49 -9.29 -19.26
C PRO A 488 -0.12 -7.88 -18.77
N VAL A 489 0.21 -7.73 -17.49
CA VAL A 489 0.58 -6.43 -16.89
C VAL A 489 2.08 -6.14 -17.00
N PHE A 490 2.89 -7.13 -17.36
CA PHE A 490 4.29 -6.97 -17.69
C PHE A 490 4.56 -7.59 -19.07
N ILE A 491 5.09 -6.82 -20.01
CA ILE A 491 5.42 -7.30 -21.36
C ILE A 491 6.90 -7.02 -21.62
N SER A 492 7.68 -8.03 -21.94
CA SER A 492 9.08 -7.85 -22.35
C SER A 492 9.24 -8.07 -23.85
N TYR A 493 10.23 -7.40 -24.42
CA TYR A 493 10.67 -7.58 -25.81
C TYR A 493 12.12 -8.01 -25.82
N GLN A 494 12.38 -9.21 -26.34
CA GLN A 494 13.71 -9.78 -26.53
C GLN A 494 14.14 -9.69 -27.97
#